data_AF-A0A952WHC5-F1
#
_entry.id   AF-A0A952WHC5-F1
#
_cell.length_a   1.000
_cell.length_b   1.000
_cell.length_c   1.000
_cell.angle_alpha   90.00
_cell.angle_beta   90.00
_cell.angle_gamma   90.00
#
_symmetry.space_group_name_H-M   'P 1'
#
loop_
_entity.id
_entity.type
_entity.pdbx_description
1 polymer ?
#
loop_
_entity_poly.entity_id
_entity_poly.type
_entity_poly.pdbx_seq_one_letter_code
_entity_poly.pdbx_strand_id
1 'polypeptide(L)'
;MSALDAAAEVLGRLAKRDAVTGMSVKILIERMEKAGLWKSAGGKTPDATLYSAIIREIKIRRSESRFRRVSPGKFTLAVDANKKGYSKKTESKR
;
A
#
# COMPACT_ATOMS: atom_id res chain seq x y z
N MET A 1 -6.34 -15.50 1.07
CA MET A 1 -6.32 -14.10 0.59
C MET A 1 -4.91 -13.78 0.09
N SER A 2 -4.75 -13.02 -1.00
CA SER A 2 -3.41 -12.60 -1.43
C SER A 2 -2.86 -11.50 -0.51
N ALA A 3 -1.54 -11.27 -0.52
CA ALA A 3 -0.93 -10.19 0.27
C ALA A 3 -1.47 -8.80 -0.12
N LEU A 4 -1.82 -8.61 -1.40
CA LEU A 4 -2.39 -7.35 -1.89
C LEU A 4 -3.83 -7.16 -1.40
N ASP A 5 -4.65 -8.20 -1.46
CA ASP A 5 -6.04 -8.11 -0.97
C ASP A 5 -6.08 -7.85 0.54
N ALA A 6 -5.21 -8.52 1.31
CA ALA A 6 -5.10 -8.28 2.75
C ALA A 6 -4.60 -6.86 3.06
N ALA A 7 -3.66 -6.32 2.28
CA ALA A 7 -3.19 -4.95 2.45
C ALA A 7 -4.30 -3.93 2.15
N ALA A 8 -5.11 -4.17 1.12
CA ALA A 8 -6.25 -3.32 0.78
C ALA A 8 -7.30 -3.31 1.90
N GLU A 9 -7.61 -4.48 2.50
CA GLU A 9 -8.48 -4.59 3.66
C GLU A 9 -7.97 -3.79 4.86
N VAL A 10 -6.69 -3.94 5.21
CA VAL A 10 -6.10 -3.21 6.35
C VAL A 10 -6.13 -1.70 6.12
N LEU A 11 -5.81 -1.25 4.89
CA LEU A 11 -5.90 0.16 4.54
C LEU A 11 -7.35 0.67 4.51
N GLY A 12 -8.32 -0.15 4.11
CA GLY A 12 -9.74 0.19 4.13
C GLY A 12 -10.32 0.33 5.54
N ARG A 13 -9.70 -0.33 6.52
CA ARG A 13 -10.05 -0.20 7.95
C ARG A 13 -9.40 1.01 8.62
N LEU A 14 -8.57 1.78 7.91
CA LEU A 14 -8.00 3.00 8.47
C LEU A 14 -9.08 4.07 8.65
N ALA A 15 -8.97 4.84 9.73
CA ALA A 15 -9.74 6.07 9.84
C ALA A 15 -9.33 7.02 8.70
N LYS A 16 -10.29 7.76 8.15
CA LYS A 16 -10.06 8.70 7.03
C LYS A 16 -8.87 9.65 7.26
N ARG A 17 -8.66 10.08 8.51
CA ARG A 17 -7.52 10.92 8.91
C ARG A 17 -6.16 10.22 8.71
N ASP A 18 -6.09 8.92 9.00
CA ASP A 18 -4.85 8.13 8.92
C ASP A 18 -4.58 7.70 7.48
N ALA A 19 -5.62 7.57 6.67
CA ALA A 19 -5.52 7.33 5.22
C ALA A 19 -4.77 8.46 4.49
N VAL A 20 -4.83 9.70 4.99
CA VAL A 20 -4.10 10.84 4.41
C VAL A 20 -2.60 10.70 4.60
N THR A 21 -2.16 10.27 5.79
CA THR A 21 -0.74 10.05 6.11
C THR A 21 -0.20 8.76 5.48
N GLY A 22 -1.10 7.82 5.19
CA GLY A 22 -0.77 6.49 4.70
C GLY A 22 -0.12 5.62 5.78
N MET A 23 0.01 4.35 5.47
CA MET A 23 0.60 3.35 6.37
C MET A 23 1.89 2.78 5.79
N SER A 24 2.87 2.56 6.66
CA SER A 24 4.12 1.93 6.24
C SER A 24 3.92 0.43 5.98
N VAL A 25 4.71 -0.12 5.06
CA VAL A 25 4.61 -1.54 4.68
C VAL A 25 4.87 -2.48 5.87
N LYS A 26 5.80 -2.12 6.76
CA LYS A 26 6.06 -2.89 7.99
C LYS A 26 4.81 -3.00 8.87
N ILE A 27 4.14 -1.87 9.11
CA ILE A 27 2.90 -1.84 9.89
C ILE A 27 1.76 -2.56 9.17
N LEU A 28 1.72 -2.50 7.83
CA LEU A 28 0.76 -3.29 7.06
C LEU A 28 0.94 -4.79 7.28
N ILE A 29 2.18 -5.30 7.21
CA ILE A 29 2.49 -6.70 7.49
C ILE A 29 2.04 -7.10 8.89
N GLU A 30 2.46 -6.35 9.91
CA GLU A 30 2.07 -6.61 11.29
C GLU A 30 0.55 -6.63 11.48
N ARG A 31 -0.17 -5.69 10.86
CA ARG A 31 -1.63 -5.62 10.94
C ARG A 31 -2.32 -6.75 10.17
N MET A 32 -1.80 -7.14 9.00
CA MET A 32 -2.34 -8.25 8.23
C MET A 32 -2.17 -9.58 8.97
N GLU A 33 -0.99 -9.79 9.57
CA GLU A 33 -0.69 -10.98 10.38
C GLU A 33 -1.53 -11.01 11.65
N LYS A 34 -1.61 -9.88 12.37
CA LYS A 34 -2.44 -9.76 13.57
C LYS A 34 -3.93 -9.93 13.29
N ALA A 35 -4.40 -9.49 12.13
CA ALA A 35 -5.79 -9.67 11.71
C ALA A 35 -6.07 -11.07 11.16
N GLY A 36 -5.06 -11.94 11.00
CA GLY A 36 -5.21 -13.27 10.42
C GLY A 36 -5.60 -13.27 8.94
N LEU A 37 -5.49 -12.12 8.25
CA LEU A 37 -5.88 -11.95 6.85
C LEU A 37 -4.87 -12.58 5.90
N TRP A 38 -3.60 -12.53 6.30
CA TRP A 38 -2.49 -13.05 5.52
C TRP A 38 -1.33 -13.44 6.44
N LYS A 39 -0.55 -14.43 6.02
CA LYS A 39 0.64 -14.91 6.75
C LYS A 39 1.81 -15.04 5.78
N SER A 40 2.99 -14.62 6.21
CA SER A 40 4.23 -14.84 5.46
C SER A 40 4.51 -16.34 5.29
N ALA A 41 4.78 -16.78 4.07
CA ALA A 41 5.09 -18.17 3.72
C ALA A 41 6.53 -18.59 4.09
N GLY A 42 7.01 -18.19 5.27
CA GLY A 42 8.36 -18.52 5.76
C GLY A 42 9.49 -17.65 5.21
N GLY A 43 9.17 -16.53 4.55
CA GLY A 43 10.16 -15.58 4.06
C GLY A 43 10.68 -14.65 5.15
N LYS A 44 11.98 -14.31 5.08
CA LYS A 44 12.65 -13.42 6.05
C LYS A 44 12.22 -11.95 5.93
N THR A 45 11.67 -11.53 4.79
CA THR A 45 11.37 -10.12 4.47
C THR A 45 10.01 -9.93 3.76
N PRO A 46 8.90 -10.27 4.44
CA PRO A 46 7.56 -10.12 3.87
C PRO A 46 7.20 -8.67 3.52
N ASP A 47 7.82 -7.69 4.18
CA ASP A 47 7.68 -6.26 3.89
C ASP A 47 8.26 -5.87 2.52
N ALA A 48 9.42 -6.40 2.14
CA ALA A 48 10.03 -6.11 0.83
C ALA A 48 9.20 -6.71 -0.32
N THR A 49 8.64 -7.90 -0.11
CA THR A 49 7.74 -8.56 -1.05
C THR A 49 6.46 -7.75 -1.25
N LEU A 50 5.81 -7.34 -0.15
CA LEU A 50 4.59 -6.52 -0.23
C LEU A 50 4.86 -5.17 -0.89
N TYR A 51 5.97 -4.51 -0.54
CA TYR A 51 6.37 -3.24 -1.16
C TYR A 51 6.48 -3.38 -2.68
N SER A 52 7.20 -4.40 -3.15
CA SER A 52 7.39 -4.64 -4.59
C SER A 52 6.09 -4.97 -5.30
N ALA A 53 5.21 -5.74 -4.66
CA ALA A 53 3.89 -6.08 -5.19
C ALA A 53 3.00 -4.83 -5.36
N ILE A 54 2.93 -3.96 -4.35
CA ILE A 54 2.16 -2.71 -4.41
C ILE A 54 2.71 -1.78 -5.49
N ILE A 55 4.03 -1.62 -5.57
CA ILE A 55 4.66 -0.77 -6.60
C ILE A 55 4.38 -1.31 -8.01
N ARG A 56 4.44 -2.64 -8.20
CA ARG A 56 4.10 -3.27 -9.48
C ARG A 56 2.65 -3.04 -9.85
N GLU A 57 1.71 -3.17 -8.90
CA GLU A 57 0.30 -2.89 -9.13
C GLU A 57 0.07 -1.44 -9.56
N ILE A 58 0.65 -0.48 -8.84
CA ILE A 58 0.55 0.95 -9.17
C ILE A 58 1.10 1.20 -10.58
N LYS A 59 2.22 0.57 -10.95
CA LYS A 59 2.85 0.73 -12.27
C LYS A 59 2.01 0.14 -13.40
N ILE A 60 1.41 -1.04 -13.18
CA ILE A 60 0.62 -1.75 -14.19
C ILE A 60 -0.77 -1.13 -14.34
N ARG A 61 -1.48 -0.94 -13.22
CA ARG A 61 -2.89 -0.54 -13.20
C ARG A 61 -3.09 0.97 -13.22
N ARG A 62 -2.06 1.76 -12.85
CA ARG A 62 -2.08 3.24 -12.88
C ARG A 62 -3.34 3.83 -12.21
N SER A 63 -4.29 4.32 -13.01
CA SER A 63 -5.56 4.89 -12.56
C SER A 63 -6.51 3.86 -11.94
N GLU A 64 -6.37 2.59 -12.30
CA GLU A 64 -7.16 1.49 -11.73
C GLU A 64 -6.47 0.82 -10.52
N SER A 65 -5.30 1.32 -10.13
CA SER A 65 -4.59 0.83 -8.95
C SER A 65 -5.44 1.02 -7.71
N ARG A 66 -5.50 -0.01 -6.86
CA ARG A 66 -6.19 0.08 -5.57
C ARG A 66 -5.37 0.89 -4.56
N PHE A 67 -4.06 1.01 -4.79
CA PHE A 67 -3.12 1.68 -3.92
C PHE A 67 -2.63 3.00 -4.49
N ARG A 68 -2.32 3.94 -3.59
CA ARG A 68 -1.63 5.20 -3.88
C ARG A 68 -0.42 5.35 -2.95
N ARG A 69 0.71 5.79 -3.50
CA ARG A 69 1.90 6.12 -2.71
C ARG A 69 1.76 7.51 -2.11
N VAL A 70 1.84 7.62 -0.79
CA VAL A 70 1.78 8.89 -0.05
C VAL A 70 3.19 9.42 0.24
N SER A 71 4.10 8.52 0.64
CA SER A 71 5.48 8.83 1.03
C SER A 71 6.36 7.61 0.73
N PRO A 72 7.71 7.71 0.71
CA PRO A 72 8.57 6.54 0.56
C PRO A 72 8.21 5.46 1.59
N GLY A 73 7.84 4.27 1.11
CA GLY A 73 7.43 3.16 1.96
C GLY A 73 6.05 3.29 2.63
N LYS A 74 5.27 4.36 2.35
CA LYS A 74 3.91 4.56 2.87
C LYS A 74 2.85 4.58 1.76
N PHE A 75 1.78 3.83 1.98
CA PHE A 75 0.69 3.65 1.01
C PHE A 75 -0.68 3.86 1.64
N THR A 76 -1.64 4.22 0.79
CA THR A 76 -3.05 4.38 1.14
C THR A 76 -3.94 3.84 0.01
N LEU A 77 -5.24 3.73 0.24
CA LEU A 77 -6.17 3.36 -0.83
C LEU A 77 -6.39 4.50 -1.81
N ALA A 78 -6.54 4.16 -3.09
CA ALA A 78 -6.80 5.11 -4.15
C ALA A 78 -8.26 5.62 -4.18
N VAL A 79 -9.20 4.95 -3.51
CA VAL A 79 -10.63 5.31 -3.54
C VAL A 79 -10.94 6.68 -2.91
N ASP A 80 -10.05 7.21 -2.06
CA ASP A 80 -10.15 8.58 -1.53
C ASP A 80 -9.57 9.66 -2.48
N ALA A 81 -8.98 9.27 -3.61
CA ALA A 81 -8.31 10.20 -4.54
C ALA A 81 -9.22 10.81 -5.61
N ASN A 82 -10.54 10.56 -5.60
CA ASN A 82 -11.46 11.23 -6.54
C ASN A 82 -11.71 12.72 -6.18
N LYS A 83 -11.00 13.26 -5.18
CA LYS A 83 -10.83 14.71 -4.97
C LYS A 83 -9.36 15.02 -4.72
N LYS A 84 -8.77 15.81 -5.62
CA LYS A 84 -7.46 16.47 -5.58
C LYS A 84 -6.23 15.61 -5.96
N GLY A 85 -5.74 15.93 -7.16
CA GLY A 85 -4.35 16.33 -7.32
C GLY A 85 -3.36 15.19 -7.43
N TYR A 86 -3.16 14.75 -8.66
CA TYR A 86 -1.88 14.24 -9.12
C TYR A 86 -0.80 15.31 -8.88
N SER A 87 -0.15 15.31 -7.71
CA SER A 87 1.07 16.08 -7.51
C SER A 87 2.22 15.28 -8.10
N LYS A 88 2.63 15.67 -9.31
CA LYS A 88 3.87 15.28 -9.95
C LYS A 88 5.04 15.63 -9.02
N LYS A 89 5.95 14.68 -8.72
CA LYS A 89 7.38 15.00 -8.62
C LYS A 89 8.28 13.77 -8.77
N THR A 90 9.00 13.80 -9.91
CA THR A 90 10.40 13.43 -10.12
C THR A 90 10.86 12.01 -9.82
N GLU A 91 10.87 11.22 -10.88
CA GLU A 91 12.08 10.55 -11.35
C GLU A 91 13.24 11.55 -11.36
N SER A 92 14.24 11.34 -10.51
CA SER A 92 15.55 11.98 -10.64
C SER A 92 16.53 10.91 -11.06
N LYS A 93 16.64 10.73 -12.38
CA LYS A 93 17.83 10.17 -13.02
C LYS A 93 18.94 11.21 -12.91
N ARG A 94 20.02 10.87 -12.21
CA ARG A 94 21.44 10.99 -12.62
C ARG A 94 22.32 10.76 -11.41
#